data_AF-A0A1L8RBY3-F1
#
_entry.id   AF-A0A1L8RBY3-F1
#
_cell.length_a   1.000
_cell.length_b   1.000
_cell.length_c   1.000
_cell.angle_alpha   90.00
_cell.angle_beta   90.00
_cell.angle_gamma   90.00
#
_symmetry.space_group_name_H-M   'P 1'
#
loop_
_entity.id
_entity.type
_entity.pdbx_description
1 polymer ?
#
loop_
_entity_poly.entity_id
_entity_poly.type
_entity_poly.pdbx_seq_one_letter_code
_entity_poly.pdbx_strand_id
1 'polypeptide(L)'
;MEKVIIKKMREIEAEENVKVIFAVESGSRAWGFESNDSDYDVRFVYIRKIEDYLKLDSVRDVIEWQLDDTLDINGWDLQKAMRLAYKGNPVFFEWLNSTKFYYADANIFPNLKETCEKYFLPKKALYHYWHMGNRNLKEYLQGDSVKLKKYFYALRPVWAAQWIGKYLTIPPVSFNELKEEFCPKELNDIIQDLLERKINSDESDMIPPIKVF
;
A
#
# COMPACT_ATOMS: atom_id res chain seq x y z
N MET A 1 19.03 -3.17 -1.46
CA MET A 1 18.03 -3.20 -0.39
C MET A 1 17.33 -4.56 -0.26
N GLU A 2 16.81 -5.14 -1.34
CA GLU A 2 16.09 -6.43 -1.33
C GLU A 2 16.70 -7.53 -0.43
N LYS A 3 18.01 -7.81 -0.58
CA LYS A 3 18.73 -8.80 0.27
C LYS A 3 18.68 -8.46 1.77
N VAL A 4 18.70 -7.18 2.13
CA VAL A 4 18.56 -6.71 3.51
C VAL A 4 17.15 -7.00 4.00
N ILE A 5 16.12 -6.66 3.23
CA ILE A 5 14.71 -6.92 3.57
C ILE A 5 14.46 -8.43 3.75
N ILE A 6 14.96 -9.27 2.84
CA ILE A 6 14.86 -10.73 2.96
C ILE A 6 15.55 -11.22 4.25
N LYS A 7 16.71 -10.67 4.60
CA LYS A 7 17.38 -10.99 5.87
C LYS A 7 16.52 -10.56 7.06
N LYS A 8 15.90 -9.38 6.99
CA LYS A 8 14.99 -8.87 8.04
C LYS A 8 13.76 -9.76 8.22
N MET A 9 13.19 -10.30 7.14
CA MET A 9 12.10 -11.28 7.26
C MET A 9 12.53 -12.51 8.08
N ARG A 10 13.74 -13.02 7.87
CA ARG A 10 14.27 -14.17 8.64
C ARG A 10 14.54 -13.82 10.10
N GLU A 11 15.03 -12.61 10.37
CA GLU A 11 15.23 -12.10 11.73
C GLU A 11 13.89 -12.01 12.47
N ILE A 12 12.85 -11.46 11.82
CA ILE A 12 11.48 -11.40 12.34
C ILE A 12 10.93 -12.81 12.62
N GLU A 13 11.06 -13.76 11.68
CA GLU A 13 10.58 -15.13 11.89
C GLU A 13 11.22 -15.78 13.13
N ALA A 14 12.52 -15.56 13.34
CA ALA A 14 13.26 -16.11 14.47
C ALA A 14 12.91 -15.43 15.80
N GLU A 15 12.87 -14.10 15.84
CA GLU A 15 12.67 -13.32 17.07
C GLU A 15 11.21 -13.32 17.53
N GLU A 16 10.25 -13.22 16.60
CA GLU A 16 8.82 -13.24 16.90
C GLU A 16 8.23 -14.66 16.92
N ASN A 17 9.04 -15.66 16.54
CA ASN A 17 8.66 -17.07 16.43
C ASN A 17 7.38 -17.25 15.56
N VAL A 18 7.41 -16.62 14.39
CA VAL A 18 6.34 -16.64 13.38
C VAL A 18 6.87 -17.18 12.06
N LYS A 19 5.97 -17.53 11.14
CA LYS A 19 6.31 -17.84 9.75
C LYS A 19 5.76 -16.75 8.83
N VAL A 20 6.60 -16.12 8.04
CA VAL A 20 6.17 -15.17 7.01
C VAL A 20 5.56 -15.95 5.84
N ILE A 21 4.39 -15.53 5.36
CA ILE A 21 3.72 -16.10 4.19
C ILE A 21 4.13 -15.35 2.93
N PHE A 22 4.12 -14.02 2.98
CA PHE A 22 4.60 -13.17 1.91
C PHE A 22 5.02 -11.81 2.46
N ALA A 23 5.93 -11.15 1.75
CA ALA A 23 6.38 -9.78 2.00
C ALA A 23 6.49 -9.05 0.67
N VAL A 24 5.92 -7.84 0.61
CA VAL A 24 5.82 -7.01 -0.58
C VAL A 24 6.26 -5.59 -0.30
N GLU A 25 6.67 -4.90 -1.36
CA GLU A 25 6.75 -3.45 -1.35
C GLU A 25 5.34 -2.84 -1.38
N SER A 26 5.18 -1.72 -0.68
CA SER A 26 3.99 -0.87 -0.70
C SER A 26 4.39 0.59 -0.97
N GLY A 27 3.45 1.52 -0.79
CA GLY A 27 3.72 2.95 -0.92
C GLY A 27 4.28 3.38 -2.28
N SER A 28 5.10 4.43 -2.27
CA SER A 28 5.56 5.11 -3.49
C SER A 28 6.35 4.19 -4.44
N ARG A 29 7.15 3.27 -3.89
CA ARG A 29 7.90 2.26 -4.63
C ARG A 29 7.00 1.23 -5.28
N ALA A 30 5.93 0.79 -4.62
CA ALA A 30 4.96 -0.11 -5.25
C ALA A 30 4.11 0.59 -6.32
N TRP A 31 3.82 1.88 -6.12
CA TRP A 31 3.00 2.66 -7.03
C TRP A 31 3.78 3.18 -8.25
N GLY A 32 5.11 3.13 -8.24
CA GLY A 32 5.98 3.42 -9.39
C GLY A 32 6.34 4.90 -9.54
N PHE A 33 6.43 5.61 -8.42
CA PHE A 33 6.90 7.00 -8.41
C PHE A 33 7.94 7.24 -7.31
N GLU A 34 8.71 6.25 -6.87
CA GLU A 34 9.77 6.44 -5.89
C GLU A 34 10.83 7.48 -6.31
N SER A 35 11.38 8.20 -5.34
CA SER A 35 12.58 9.02 -5.49
C SER A 35 13.78 8.23 -4.93
N ASN A 36 15.00 8.72 -5.13
CA ASN A 36 16.19 8.03 -4.65
C ASN A 36 16.23 7.89 -3.12
N ASP A 37 15.67 8.88 -2.42
CA ASP A 37 15.57 8.96 -0.96
C ASP A 37 14.25 8.41 -0.39
N SER A 38 13.39 7.81 -1.23
CA SER A 38 12.17 7.16 -0.73
C SER A 38 12.49 6.03 0.24
N ASP A 39 11.72 5.97 1.33
CA ASP A 39 11.70 4.84 2.25
C ASP A 39 11.26 3.54 1.56
N TYR A 40 11.47 2.43 2.25
CA TYR A 40 11.01 1.10 1.85
C TYR A 40 9.84 0.70 2.74
N ASP A 41 8.64 0.83 2.19
CA ASP A 41 7.35 0.47 2.79
C ASP A 41 7.14 -1.05 2.68
N VAL A 42 7.81 -1.84 3.51
CA VAL A 42 7.65 -3.29 3.48
C VAL A 42 6.40 -3.69 4.24
N ARG A 43 5.51 -4.42 3.55
CA ARG A 43 4.28 -4.96 4.14
C ARG A 43 4.29 -6.47 4.02
N PHE A 44 3.97 -7.16 5.10
CA PHE A 44 4.03 -8.62 5.12
C PHE A 44 2.85 -9.26 5.85
N VAL A 45 2.60 -10.53 5.55
CA VAL A 45 1.66 -11.36 6.32
C VAL A 45 2.43 -12.51 6.91
N TYR A 46 2.15 -12.80 8.18
CA TYR A 46 2.75 -13.91 8.91
C TYR A 46 1.67 -14.77 9.57
N ILE A 47 2.04 -15.99 9.94
CA ILE A 47 1.23 -16.91 10.71
C ILE A 47 1.99 -17.33 11.96
N ARG A 48 1.28 -17.43 13.09
CA ARG A 48 1.82 -17.86 14.37
C ARG A 48 1.67 -19.37 14.54
N LYS A 49 2.24 -19.91 15.62
CA LYS A 49 1.98 -21.29 16.00
C LYS A 49 0.54 -21.44 16.50
N ILE A 50 0.00 -22.66 16.41
CA ILE A 50 -1.39 -22.93 16.77
C ILE A 50 -1.69 -22.57 18.23
N GLU A 51 -0.72 -22.75 19.13
CA GLU A 51 -0.87 -22.46 20.55
C GLU A 51 -1.14 -20.98 20.81
N ASP A 52 -0.61 -20.08 19.97
CA ASP A 52 -0.89 -18.64 20.10
C ASP A 52 -2.34 -18.30 19.77
N TYR A 53 -2.97 -19.03 18.84
CA TYR A 53 -4.38 -18.83 18.49
C TYR A 53 -5.35 -19.46 19.49
N LEU A 54 -4.87 -20.37 20.35
CA LEU A 54 -5.65 -21.05 21.38
C LEU A 54 -5.60 -20.36 22.75
N LYS A 55 -4.79 -19.30 22.89
CA LYS A 55 -4.74 -18.49 24.12
C LYS A 55 -6.07 -17.77 24.35
N LEU A 56 -6.46 -17.64 25.61
CA LEU A 56 -7.64 -16.86 26.01
C LEU A 56 -7.38 -15.35 25.90
N ASP A 57 -6.16 -14.93 26.24
CA ASP A 57 -5.72 -13.55 26.07
C ASP A 57 -5.51 -13.23 24.60
N SER A 58 -5.91 -12.02 24.19
CA SER A 58 -5.67 -11.55 22.83
C SER A 58 -4.17 -11.40 22.57
N VAL A 59 -3.67 -12.07 21.54
CA VAL A 59 -2.30 -11.88 21.04
C VAL A 59 -2.26 -10.68 20.10
N ARG A 60 -1.22 -9.85 20.22
CA ARG A 60 -0.99 -8.72 19.30
C ARG A 60 -0.90 -9.24 17.86
N ASP A 61 -1.73 -8.68 16.99
CA ASP A 61 -1.93 -9.13 15.61
C ASP A 61 -1.12 -8.32 14.56
N VAL A 62 -0.21 -7.47 15.04
CA VAL A 62 0.68 -6.62 14.23
C VAL A 62 2.11 -6.76 14.73
N ILE A 63 3.06 -6.86 13.80
CA ILE A 63 4.50 -6.72 14.05
C ILE A 63 4.97 -5.45 13.36
N GLU A 64 5.67 -4.59 14.09
CA GLU A 64 6.31 -3.38 13.60
C GLU A 64 7.81 -3.57 13.78
N TRP A 65 8.60 -3.40 12.72
CA TRP A 65 10.01 -3.71 12.71
C TRP A 65 10.82 -2.64 12.02
N GLN A 66 11.88 -2.17 12.67
CA GLN A 66 12.78 -1.13 12.13
C GLN A 66 12.02 0.00 11.43
N LEU A 67 11.30 0.80 12.21
CA LEU A 67 10.59 2.00 11.75
C LEU A 67 11.56 3.19 11.76
N ASP A 68 12.46 3.24 10.79
CA ASP A 68 13.43 4.32 10.63
C ASP A 68 13.25 5.06 9.29
N ASP A 69 14.09 6.05 9.02
CA ASP A 69 13.96 6.89 7.81
C ASP A 69 14.22 6.11 6.51
N THR A 70 14.67 4.85 6.58
CA THR A 70 14.95 4.00 5.41
C THR A 70 13.98 2.84 5.30
N LEU A 71 13.61 2.20 6.41
CA LEU A 71 12.72 1.04 6.45
C LEU A 71 11.46 1.37 7.25
N ASP A 72 10.31 1.01 6.70
CA ASP A 72 9.06 0.88 7.44
C ASP A 72 8.53 -0.53 7.20
N ILE A 73 8.81 -1.45 8.12
CA ILE A 73 8.37 -2.84 8.01
C ILE A 73 7.17 -3.08 8.94
N ASN A 74 6.01 -3.35 8.34
CA ASN A 74 4.77 -3.62 9.06
C ASN A 74 4.13 -4.93 8.61
N GLY A 75 3.79 -5.79 9.58
CA GLY A 75 3.25 -7.11 9.33
C GLY A 75 1.90 -7.33 9.98
N TRP A 76 1.00 -7.99 9.28
CA TRP A 76 -0.28 -8.46 9.84
C TRP A 76 -0.27 -9.96 10.06
N ASP A 77 -0.77 -10.38 11.22
CA ASP A 77 -1.14 -11.77 11.44
C ASP A 77 -2.19 -12.22 10.40
N LEU A 78 -2.11 -13.48 9.98
CA LEU A 78 -3.01 -14.05 8.98
C LEU A 78 -4.49 -13.88 9.38
N GLN A 79 -4.86 -14.07 10.65
CA GLN A 79 -6.24 -13.87 11.09
C GLN A 79 -6.68 -12.41 10.92
N LYS A 80 -5.82 -11.44 11.23
CA LYS A 80 -6.09 -10.02 11.00
C LYS A 80 -6.25 -9.73 9.51
N ALA A 81 -5.33 -10.21 8.68
CA ALA A 81 -5.37 -10.04 7.23
C ALA A 81 -6.67 -10.59 6.63
N MET A 82 -7.08 -11.79 7.03
CA MET A 82 -8.34 -12.41 6.60
C MET A 82 -9.57 -11.64 7.09
N ARG A 83 -9.56 -11.10 8.32
CA ARG A 83 -10.65 -10.23 8.83
C ARG A 83 -10.74 -8.93 8.03
N LEU A 84 -9.61 -8.37 7.60
CA LEU A 84 -9.58 -7.17 6.77
C LEU A 84 -10.11 -7.45 5.35
N ALA A 85 -9.73 -8.58 4.75
CA ALA A 85 -10.30 -9.06 3.50
C ALA A 85 -11.83 -9.20 3.60
N TYR A 86 -12.32 -9.89 4.63
CA TYR A 86 -13.75 -10.07 4.89
C TYR A 86 -14.51 -8.75 5.08
N LYS A 87 -13.89 -7.78 5.74
CA LYS A 87 -14.46 -6.43 5.91
C LYS A 87 -14.43 -5.61 4.62
N GLY A 88 -13.74 -6.06 3.58
CA GLY A 88 -13.56 -5.35 2.30
C GLY A 88 -12.56 -4.21 2.41
N ASN A 89 -11.54 -4.32 3.27
CA ASN A 89 -10.49 -3.32 3.37
C ASN A 89 -9.59 -3.41 2.12
N PRO A 90 -9.49 -2.35 1.30
CA PRO A 90 -8.75 -2.42 0.04
C PRO A 90 -7.24 -2.50 0.22
N VAL A 91 -6.68 -2.02 1.34
CA VAL A 91 -5.23 -2.03 1.60
C VAL A 91 -4.68 -3.46 1.54
N PHE A 92 -5.42 -4.43 2.08
CA PHE A 92 -4.97 -5.82 2.00
C PHE A 92 -4.96 -6.36 0.57
N PHE A 93 -5.94 -5.96 -0.25
CA PHE A 93 -5.98 -6.33 -1.66
C PHE A 93 -4.86 -5.67 -2.46
N GLU A 94 -4.41 -4.46 -2.09
CA GLU A 94 -3.20 -3.86 -2.65
C GLU A 94 -1.95 -4.70 -2.34
N TRP A 95 -1.81 -5.22 -1.12
CA TRP A 95 -0.67 -6.06 -0.76
C TRP A 95 -0.66 -7.37 -1.54
N LEU A 96 -1.83 -8.02 -1.67
CA LEU A 96 -1.98 -9.24 -2.46
C LEU A 96 -1.68 -9.03 -3.95
N ASN A 97 -1.89 -7.82 -4.46
CA ASN A 97 -1.70 -7.47 -5.87
C ASN A 97 -0.48 -6.59 -6.13
N SER A 98 0.43 -6.45 -5.15
CA SER A 98 1.70 -5.78 -5.37
C SER A 98 2.49 -6.51 -6.45
N THR A 99 3.23 -5.76 -7.27
CA THR A 99 4.09 -6.33 -8.32
C THR A 99 5.52 -6.56 -7.86
N LYS A 100 5.88 -6.05 -6.67
CA LYS A 100 7.23 -6.09 -6.10
C LYS A 100 7.22 -6.97 -4.83
N PHE A 101 7.55 -8.25 -4.98
CA PHE A 101 7.67 -9.20 -3.87
C PHE A 101 9.10 -9.32 -3.37
N TYR A 102 9.25 -9.29 -2.04
CA TYR A 102 10.49 -9.66 -1.35
C TYR A 102 10.51 -11.14 -1.00
N TYR A 103 9.35 -11.71 -0.70
CA TYR A 103 9.16 -13.11 -0.39
C TYR A 103 7.71 -13.53 -0.65
N ALA A 104 7.51 -14.76 -1.10
CA ALA A 104 6.19 -15.39 -1.15
C ALA A 104 6.37 -16.91 -1.01
N ASP A 105 5.68 -17.53 -0.05
CA ASP A 105 5.63 -18.97 0.08
C ASP A 105 4.85 -19.56 -1.11
N ALA A 106 5.56 -20.28 -1.97
CA ALA A 106 5.02 -20.82 -3.22
C ALA A 106 3.83 -21.79 -3.03
N ASN A 107 3.68 -22.40 -1.85
CA ASN A 107 2.61 -23.35 -1.58
C ASN A 107 1.37 -22.69 -0.97
N ILE A 108 1.56 -21.56 -0.27
CA ILE A 108 0.49 -20.90 0.49
C ILE A 108 -0.04 -19.67 -0.25
N PHE A 109 0.87 -18.82 -0.78
CA PHE A 109 0.51 -17.52 -1.33
C PHE A 109 -0.49 -17.59 -2.49
N PRO A 110 -0.33 -18.47 -3.50
CA PRO A 110 -1.27 -18.53 -4.62
C PRO A 110 -2.71 -18.83 -4.18
N ASN A 111 -2.88 -19.82 -3.29
CA ASN A 111 -4.18 -20.21 -2.75
C ASN A 111 -4.79 -19.10 -1.89
N LEU A 112 -3.96 -18.41 -1.08
CA LEU A 112 -4.40 -17.26 -0.29
C LEU A 112 -4.91 -16.13 -1.19
N LYS A 113 -4.14 -15.74 -2.20
CA LYS A 113 -4.51 -14.69 -3.17
C LYS A 113 -5.82 -15.02 -3.87
N GLU A 114 -5.89 -16.20 -4.49
CA GLU A 114 -7.09 -16.64 -5.21
C GLU A 114 -8.33 -16.69 -4.30
N THR A 115 -8.15 -17.14 -3.05
CA THR A 115 -9.25 -17.18 -2.08
C THR A 115 -9.72 -15.78 -1.72
N CYS A 116 -8.81 -14.89 -1.36
CA CYS A 116 -9.16 -13.54 -0.93
C CYS A 116 -9.82 -12.72 -2.06
N GLU A 117 -9.34 -12.84 -3.30
CA GLU A 117 -9.89 -12.13 -4.45
C GLU A 117 -11.38 -12.41 -4.68
N LYS A 118 -11.85 -13.63 -4.38
CA LYS A 118 -13.27 -14.01 -4.44
C LYS A 118 -14.14 -13.25 -3.42
N TYR A 119 -13.53 -12.71 -2.38
CA TYR A 119 -14.20 -11.92 -1.34
C TYR A 119 -13.99 -10.42 -1.50
N PHE A 120 -13.46 -9.95 -2.65
CA PHE A 120 -13.41 -8.53 -2.91
C PHE A 120 -14.82 -7.92 -2.91
N LEU A 121 -14.99 -6.80 -2.20
CA LEU A 121 -16.29 -6.12 -2.06
C LEU A 121 -16.22 -4.74 -2.73
N PRO A 122 -16.55 -4.63 -4.04
CA PRO A 122 -16.36 -3.41 -4.83
C PRO A 122 -16.97 -2.18 -4.17
N LYS A 123 -18.22 -2.27 -3.73
CA LYS A 123 -18.92 -1.14 -3.09
C LYS A 123 -18.18 -0.62 -1.85
N LYS A 124 -17.71 -1.52 -0.97
CA LYS A 124 -17.00 -1.12 0.25
C LYS A 124 -15.62 -0.52 -0.08
N ALA A 125 -14.89 -1.15 -1.01
CA ALA A 125 -13.59 -0.66 -1.45
C ALA A 125 -13.70 0.73 -2.11
N LEU A 126 -14.71 0.96 -2.94
CA LEU A 126 -14.98 2.26 -3.56
C LEU A 126 -15.18 3.35 -2.51
N TYR A 127 -16.06 3.12 -1.53
CA TYR A 127 -16.28 4.11 -0.47
C TYR A 127 -15.03 4.33 0.38
N HIS A 128 -14.26 3.28 0.66
CA HIS A 128 -13.01 3.40 1.40
C HIS A 128 -12.02 4.33 0.67
N TYR A 129 -11.79 4.09 -0.62
CA TYR A 129 -10.91 4.93 -1.43
C TYR A 129 -11.45 6.35 -1.60
N TRP A 130 -12.75 6.53 -1.80
CA TRP A 130 -13.37 7.85 -1.86
C TRP A 130 -13.19 8.64 -0.56
N HIS A 131 -13.44 8.02 0.59
CA HIS A 131 -13.22 8.65 1.89
C HIS A 131 -11.74 8.97 2.12
N MET A 132 -10.84 8.05 1.74
CA MET A 132 -9.40 8.26 1.82
C MET A 132 -8.95 9.46 0.96
N GLY A 133 -9.38 9.52 -0.30
CA GLY A 133 -9.06 10.64 -1.20
C GLY A 133 -9.56 11.98 -0.65
N ASN A 134 -10.81 12.05 -0.18
CA ASN A 134 -11.37 13.26 0.42
C ASN A 134 -10.62 13.70 1.68
N ARG A 135 -10.25 12.75 2.53
CA ARG A 135 -9.46 13.04 3.74
C ARG A 135 -8.08 13.58 3.36
N ASN A 136 -7.38 12.90 2.45
CA ASN A 136 -6.04 13.29 2.02
C ASN A 136 -6.04 14.67 1.33
N LEU A 137 -7.05 14.98 0.52
CA LEU A 137 -7.24 16.30 -0.08
C LEU A 137 -7.35 17.40 1.00
N LYS A 138 -8.20 17.18 2.01
CA LYS A 138 -8.41 18.13 3.10
C LYS A 138 -7.19 18.30 4.00
N GLU A 139 -6.53 17.20 4.34
CA GLU A 139 -5.40 17.21 5.28
C GLU A 139 -4.11 17.74 4.65
N TYR A 140 -3.86 17.46 3.36
CA TYR A 140 -2.55 17.71 2.77
C TYR A 140 -2.51 18.85 1.76
N LEU A 141 -3.60 19.17 1.07
CA LEU A 141 -3.57 20.08 -0.08
C LEU A 141 -4.17 21.47 0.21
N GLN A 142 -4.51 21.77 1.46
CA GLN A 142 -5.17 23.03 1.86
C GLN A 142 -4.22 24.07 2.51
N GLY A 143 -2.94 23.73 2.70
CA GLY A 143 -1.95 24.64 3.31
C GLY A 143 -1.27 25.57 2.29
N ASP A 144 -0.50 26.54 2.77
CA ASP A 144 0.28 27.47 1.91
C ASP A 144 1.46 26.81 1.18
N SER A 145 1.84 25.60 1.61
CA SER A 145 2.87 24.78 1.00
C SER A 145 2.50 23.30 1.16
N VAL A 146 2.77 22.51 0.12
CA VAL A 146 2.34 21.11 0.04
C VAL A 146 3.53 20.24 -0.33
N LYS A 147 3.70 19.13 0.40
CA LYS A 147 4.67 18.08 0.04
C LYS A 147 4.24 17.45 -1.26
N LEU A 148 5.14 17.41 -2.25
CA LEU A 148 4.81 16.94 -3.58
C LEU A 148 4.21 15.52 -3.57
N LYS A 149 4.75 14.60 -2.76
CA LYS A 149 4.21 13.22 -2.64
C LYS A 149 2.74 13.16 -2.23
N LYS A 150 2.23 14.15 -1.51
CA LYS A 150 0.84 14.14 -1.02
C LYS A 150 -0.21 14.35 -2.12
N TYR A 151 0.16 14.95 -3.26
CA TYR A 151 -0.71 14.98 -4.43
C TYR A 151 -1.06 13.57 -4.90
N PHE A 152 -0.06 12.68 -5.01
CA PHE A 152 -0.30 11.30 -5.42
C PHE A 152 -1.11 10.50 -4.40
N TYR A 153 -0.91 10.78 -3.11
CA TYR A 153 -1.70 10.14 -2.04
C TYR A 153 -3.16 10.62 -2.05
N ALA A 154 -3.46 11.83 -2.56
CA ALA A 154 -4.82 12.31 -2.74
C ALA A 154 -5.45 11.78 -4.04
N LEU A 155 -4.68 11.75 -5.15
CA LEU A 155 -5.16 11.35 -6.47
C LEU A 155 -5.37 9.85 -6.61
N ARG A 156 -4.43 9.03 -6.13
CA ARG A 156 -4.47 7.58 -6.32
C ARG A 156 -5.77 6.95 -5.76
N PRO A 157 -6.22 7.28 -4.54
CA PRO A 157 -7.50 6.78 -4.04
C PRO A 157 -8.69 7.21 -4.89
N VAL A 158 -8.69 8.43 -5.44
CA VAL A 158 -9.79 8.90 -6.29
C VAL A 158 -9.87 8.06 -7.57
N TRP A 159 -8.75 7.83 -8.25
CA TRP A 159 -8.72 6.99 -9.45
C TRP A 159 -8.95 5.51 -9.16
N ALA A 160 -8.48 5.00 -8.02
CA ALA A 160 -8.81 3.65 -7.56
C ALA A 160 -10.32 3.48 -7.33
N ALA A 161 -11.00 4.49 -6.77
CA ALA A 161 -12.45 4.49 -6.64
C ALA A 161 -13.16 4.52 -8.00
N GLN A 162 -12.64 5.30 -8.97
CA GLN A 162 -13.18 5.33 -10.33
C GLN A 162 -12.98 4.01 -11.07
N TRP A 163 -11.81 3.36 -10.91
CA TRP A 163 -11.55 2.02 -11.43
C TRP A 163 -12.59 1.03 -10.95
N ILE A 164 -12.83 0.99 -9.63
CA ILE A 164 -13.82 0.09 -9.05
C ILE A 164 -15.23 0.43 -9.55
N GLY A 165 -15.56 1.72 -9.68
CA GLY A 165 -16.85 2.15 -10.22
C GLY A 165 -17.08 1.72 -11.66
N LYS A 166 -16.03 1.69 -12.48
CA LYS A 166 -16.07 1.31 -13.90
C LYS A 166 -16.02 -0.20 -14.11
N TYR A 167 -15.10 -0.88 -13.44
CA TYR A 167 -14.75 -2.28 -13.72
C TYR A 167 -15.25 -3.27 -12.67
N LEU A 168 -15.63 -2.81 -11.46
CA LEU A 168 -16.02 -3.65 -10.33
C LEU A 168 -14.95 -4.67 -9.89
N THR A 169 -13.68 -4.40 -10.22
CA THR A 169 -12.52 -5.23 -9.88
C THR A 169 -11.56 -4.50 -8.94
N ILE A 170 -10.56 -5.24 -8.43
CA ILE A 170 -9.47 -4.68 -7.63
C ILE A 170 -8.67 -3.71 -8.54
N PRO A 171 -8.42 -2.47 -8.11
CA PRO A 171 -7.65 -1.52 -8.90
C PRO A 171 -6.17 -1.92 -8.97
N PRO A 172 -5.46 -1.56 -10.06
CA PRO A 172 -4.03 -1.76 -10.14
C PRO A 172 -3.29 -1.00 -9.03
N VAL A 173 -2.16 -1.56 -8.59
CA VAL A 173 -1.29 -0.92 -7.58
C VAL A 173 -0.56 0.29 -8.19
N SER A 174 -0.18 0.19 -9.46
CA SER A 174 0.51 1.22 -10.24
C SER A 174 -0.30 2.53 -10.32
N PHE A 175 0.37 3.63 -9.99
CA PHE A 175 -0.21 4.97 -10.16
C PHE A 175 -0.38 5.33 -11.65
N ASN A 176 0.58 4.95 -12.48
CA ASN A 176 0.58 5.29 -13.91
C ASN A 176 -0.56 4.58 -14.64
N GLU A 177 -0.86 3.32 -14.31
CA GLU A 177 -2.01 2.61 -14.90
C GLU A 177 -3.35 3.29 -14.56
N LEU A 178 -3.50 3.77 -13.31
CA LEU A 178 -4.67 4.55 -12.90
C LEU A 178 -4.72 5.92 -13.60
N LYS A 179 -3.57 6.59 -13.75
CA LYS A 179 -3.44 7.87 -14.44
C LYS A 179 -3.86 7.75 -15.90
N GLU A 180 -3.33 6.76 -16.62
CA GLU A 180 -3.62 6.55 -18.05
C GLU A 180 -5.12 6.37 -18.32
N GLU A 181 -5.82 5.70 -17.40
CA GLU A 181 -7.25 5.45 -17.53
C GLU A 181 -8.12 6.65 -17.13
N PHE A 182 -7.76 7.36 -16.06
CA PHE A 182 -8.68 8.29 -15.37
C PHE A 182 -8.23 9.74 -15.29
N CYS A 183 -6.99 10.06 -15.67
CA CYS A 183 -6.51 11.43 -15.64
C CYS A 183 -7.23 12.29 -16.71
N PRO A 184 -7.87 13.41 -16.33
CA PRO A 184 -8.38 14.38 -17.30
C PRO A 184 -7.25 14.91 -18.18
N LYS A 185 -7.56 15.18 -19.46
CA LYS A 185 -6.56 15.64 -20.44
C LYS A 185 -5.91 16.95 -20.02
N GLU A 186 -6.69 17.84 -19.42
CA GLU A 186 -6.28 19.16 -18.94
C GLU A 186 -5.30 19.08 -17.77
N LEU A 187 -5.31 17.96 -17.02
CA LEU A 187 -4.43 17.73 -15.88
C LEU A 187 -3.23 16.85 -16.20
N ASN A 188 -3.21 16.21 -17.37
CA ASN A 188 -2.21 15.20 -17.68
C ASN A 188 -0.79 15.77 -17.68
N ASP A 189 -0.59 16.93 -18.30
CA ASP A 189 0.72 17.58 -18.36
C ASP A 189 1.17 18.07 -16.97
N ILE A 190 0.23 18.59 -16.17
CA ILE A 190 0.50 19.03 -14.78
C ILE A 190 0.95 17.84 -13.93
N ILE A 191 0.22 16.73 -14.00
CA ILE A 191 0.53 15.54 -13.20
C ILE A 191 1.81 14.87 -13.70
N GLN A 192 2.08 14.91 -15.01
CA GLN A 192 3.32 14.41 -15.58
C GLN A 192 4.53 15.21 -15.09
N ASP A 193 4.46 16.54 -15.12
CA ASP A 193 5.48 17.43 -14.55
C ASP A 193 5.68 17.17 -13.04
N LEU A 194 4.59 16.97 -12.29
CA LEU A 194 4.70 16.58 -10.87
C LEU A 194 5.41 15.24 -10.67
N LEU A 195 5.10 14.23 -11.48
CA LEU A 195 5.75 12.92 -11.40
C LEU A 195 7.25 13.03 -11.70
N GLU A 196 7.61 13.76 -12.75
CA GLU A 196 9.00 13.98 -13.15
C GLU A 196 9.77 14.75 -12.08
N ARG A 197 9.17 15.80 -11.52
CA ARG A 197 9.76 16.50 -10.38
C ARG A 197 9.96 15.56 -9.21
N LYS A 198 8.94 14.76 -8.86
CA LYS A 198 9.04 13.84 -7.72
C LYS A 198 10.19 12.87 -7.84
N ILE A 199 10.38 12.29 -9.02
CA ILE A 199 11.42 11.30 -9.26
C ILE A 199 12.82 11.94 -9.15
N ASN A 200 12.94 13.23 -9.50
CA ASN A 200 14.19 13.97 -9.53
C ASN A 200 14.44 14.84 -8.28
N SER A 201 13.47 14.95 -7.37
CA SER A 201 13.54 15.73 -6.13
C SER A 201 13.74 14.88 -4.89
N ASP A 202 14.16 15.51 -3.80
CA ASP A 202 14.11 14.91 -2.47
C ASP A 202 12.65 14.81 -1.98
N GLU A 203 12.32 13.82 -1.15
CA GLU A 203 10.98 13.57 -0.59
C GLU A 203 10.41 14.74 0.23
N SER A 204 11.29 15.63 0.67
CA SER A 204 10.94 16.79 1.50
C SER A 204 10.50 18.02 0.69
N ASP A 205 10.51 17.95 -0.64
CA ASP A 205 10.19 19.07 -1.50
C ASP A 205 8.76 19.59 -1.29
N MET A 206 8.71 20.86 -0.90
CA MET A 206 7.51 21.63 -0.69
C MET A 206 7.27 22.50 -1.91
N ILE A 207 6.08 22.41 -2.50
CA ILE A 207 5.66 23.27 -3.60
C ILE A 207 4.48 24.15 -3.18
N PRO A 208 4.32 25.35 -3.79
CA PRO A 208 3.09 26.10 -3.66
C PRO A 208 1.89 25.26 -4.14
N PRO A 209 0.72 25.40 -3.53
CA PRO A 209 -0.48 24.69 -3.95
C PRO A 209 -0.80 24.95 -5.43
N ILE A 210 -1.00 23.88 -6.18
CA ILE A 210 -1.53 23.95 -7.54
C ILE A 210 -3.02 24.25 -7.44
N LYS A 211 -3.42 25.46 -7.89
CA LYS A 211 -4.78 26.01 -7.79
C LYS A 211 -5.90 25.20 -8.45
N VAL A 212 -5.55 24.17 -9.22
CA VAL A 212 -6.50 23.33 -9.96
C VAL A 212 -7.01 22.16 -9.09
N PHE A 213 -6.36 21.88 -7.95
CA PHE A 213 -6.74 20.83 -7.00
C PHE A 213 -7.48 21.37 -5.78
#